data_AF-A0A527VMN0-F1
#
_entry.id   AF-A0A527VMN0-F1
#
_cell.length_a   1.000
_cell.length_b   1.000
_cell.length_c   1.000
_cell.angle_alpha   90.00
_cell.angle_beta   90.00
_cell.angle_gamma   90.00
#
_symmetry.space_group_name_H-M   'P 1'
#
loop_
_entity.id
_entity.type
_entity.pdbx_description
1 polymer ?
#
loop_
_entity_poly.entity_id
_entity_poly.type
_entity_poly.pdbx_seq_one_letter_code
_entity_poly.pdbx_strand_id
1 'polypeptide(L)'
;FEPDSKALWTVVNERDELGPNLVPDYMTSVKDGAFYGWPYSYYGQHVDPRVMPQRPDMVAKAIPPDYALSSHVAPLGLAFYT
;
A
#
# COMPACT_ATOMS: atom_id res chain seq x y z
N PHE A 1 6.51 9.03 13.28
CA PHE A 1 6.18 7.95 14.22
C PHE A 1 4.89 8.32 14.93
N GLU A 2 4.00 7.35 15.11
CA GLU A 2 2.76 7.53 15.88
C GLU A 2 3.11 7.75 17.36
N PRO A 3 2.51 8.77 18.03
CA PRO A 3 2.96 9.25 19.33
C PRO A 3 2.87 8.22 20.47
N ASP A 4 1.89 7.32 20.46
CA ASP A 4 1.69 6.39 21.58
C ASP A 4 2.46 5.07 21.38
N SER A 5 2.19 4.36 20.30
CA SER A 5 2.81 3.08 19.95
C SER A 5 4.25 3.19 19.46
N LYS A 6 4.68 4.40 19.06
CA LYS A 6 5.96 4.65 18.38
C LYS A 6 6.13 3.85 17.08
N ALA A 7 5.04 3.38 16.48
CA ALA A 7 5.09 2.74 15.17
C ALA A 7 5.49 3.75 14.09
N LEU A 8 6.28 3.31 13.11
CA LEU A 8 6.50 4.09 11.88
C LEU A 8 5.25 3.98 11.01
N TRP A 9 4.79 5.10 10.47
CA TRP A 9 3.66 5.14 9.54
C TRP A 9 4.08 5.82 8.25
N THR A 10 3.49 5.40 7.15
CA THR A 10 3.69 5.98 5.82
C THR A 10 2.37 6.15 5.11
N VAL A 11 2.36 7.05 4.13
CA VAL A 11 1.33 7.14 3.09
C VAL A 11 1.93 6.65 1.77
N VAL A 12 1.09 6.09 0.90
CA VAL A 12 1.51 5.51 -0.38
C VAL A 12 0.57 5.97 -1.48
N ASN A 13 1.15 6.40 -2.61
CA ASN A 13 0.43 6.61 -3.86
C ASN A 13 0.43 5.27 -4.60
N GLU A 14 -0.76 4.75 -4.87
CA GLU A 14 -0.94 3.45 -5.51
C GLU A 14 -1.01 3.54 -7.03
N ARG A 15 -1.28 2.41 -7.69
CA ARG A 15 -1.24 2.26 -9.15
C ARG A 15 -2.11 3.27 -9.89
N ASP A 16 -1.50 3.89 -10.88
CA ASP A 16 -2.18 4.50 -12.01
C ASP A 16 -2.74 3.45 -12.99
N GLU A 17 -3.56 3.92 -13.94
CA GLU A 17 -4.06 3.18 -15.11
C GLU A 17 -4.91 1.93 -14.82
N LEU A 18 -5.40 1.76 -13.59
CA LEU A 18 -6.38 0.72 -13.23
C LEU A 18 -7.83 1.25 -13.17
N GLY A 19 -8.03 2.47 -13.71
CA GLY A 19 -9.30 3.18 -13.70
C GLY A 19 -9.36 4.27 -12.63
N PRO A 20 -10.46 5.03 -12.56
CA PRO A 20 -10.56 6.18 -11.66
C PRO A 20 -10.81 5.79 -10.19
N ASN A 21 -11.30 4.57 -9.93
CA ASN A 21 -11.73 4.13 -8.60
C ASN A 21 -10.91 2.94 -8.08
N LEU A 22 -9.81 2.60 -8.77
CA LEU A 22 -8.88 1.54 -8.39
C LEU A 22 -7.47 2.00 -8.81
N VAL A 23 -6.45 1.87 -7.96
CA VAL A 23 -6.43 1.30 -6.60
C VAL A 23 -6.55 2.41 -5.56
N PRO A 24 -7.15 2.21 -4.37
CA PRO A 24 -7.07 3.20 -3.30
C PRO A 24 -5.61 3.48 -2.93
N ASP A 25 -5.27 4.77 -2.79
CA ASP A 25 -4.10 5.16 -2.00
C ASP A 25 -4.32 4.71 -0.56
N TYR A 26 -3.26 4.61 0.23
CA TYR A 26 -3.40 4.11 1.60
C TYR A 26 -2.40 4.73 2.57
N MET A 27 -2.72 4.57 3.85
CA MET A 27 -1.78 4.76 4.94
C MET A 27 -1.63 3.45 5.73
N THR A 28 -0.44 3.19 6.24
CA THR A 28 -0.18 1.95 6.99
C THR A 28 0.98 2.15 7.96
N SER A 29 0.93 1.40 9.05
CA SER A 29 2.09 1.13 9.89
C SER A 29 3.11 0.28 9.12
N VAL A 30 4.38 0.69 9.14
CA VAL A 30 5.48 -0.05 8.52
C VAL A 30 5.91 -1.16 9.46
N LYS A 31 5.84 -2.41 8.98
CA LYS A 31 6.23 -3.61 9.72
C LYS A 31 7.56 -4.12 9.19
N ASP A 32 8.50 -4.39 10.10
CA ASP A 32 9.82 -4.90 9.72
C ASP A 32 9.68 -6.23 8.94
N GLY A 33 10.41 -6.34 7.83
CA GLY A 33 10.37 -7.49 6.93
C GLY A 33 9.05 -7.72 6.16
N ALA A 34 8.03 -6.87 6.32
CA ALA A 34 6.75 -7.05 5.64
C ALA A 34 6.82 -6.68 4.14
N PHE A 35 6.03 -7.40 3.34
CA PHE A 35 5.89 -7.14 1.91
C PHE A 35 4.47 -6.64 1.62
N TYR A 36 4.33 -5.44 1.05
CA TYR A 36 3.02 -4.81 0.79
C TYR A 36 2.54 -4.97 -0.67
N GLY A 37 3.22 -5.80 -1.46
CA GLY A 37 2.75 -6.23 -2.78
C GLY A 37 3.50 -5.67 -3.98
N TRP A 38 3.98 -4.43 -3.93
CA TRP A 38 4.69 -3.83 -5.06
C TRP A 38 5.94 -4.65 -5.48
N PRO A 39 6.19 -4.90 -6.79
CA PRO A 39 5.38 -4.47 -7.93
C PRO A 39 4.26 -5.46 -8.29
N TYR A 40 4.32 -6.70 -7.81
CA TYR A 40 3.54 -7.83 -8.30
C TYR A 40 2.05 -7.79 -7.97
N SER A 41 1.69 -7.11 -6.89
CA SER A 41 0.31 -6.91 -6.48
C SER A 41 0.08 -5.49 -5.98
N TYR A 42 -1.19 -5.15 -5.90
CA TYR A 42 -1.69 -3.92 -5.30
C TYR A 42 -2.65 -4.26 -4.16
N TYR A 43 -2.68 -3.41 -3.14
CA TYR A 43 -3.62 -3.52 -2.02
C TYR A 43 -3.72 -4.94 -1.42
N GLY A 44 -2.57 -5.52 -1.06
CA GLY A 44 -2.47 -6.91 -0.61
C GLY A 44 -2.26 -7.89 -1.77
N GLN A 45 -3.06 -8.96 -1.84
CA GLN A 45 -2.84 -10.10 -2.74
C GLN A 45 -3.53 -9.98 -4.11
N HIS A 46 -3.87 -8.77 -4.56
CA HIS A 46 -4.47 -8.56 -5.89
C HIS A 46 -3.37 -8.48 -6.95
N VAL A 47 -3.30 -9.50 -7.81
CA VAL A 47 -2.31 -9.57 -8.90
C VAL A 47 -2.39 -8.33 -9.79
N ASP A 48 -1.25 -7.71 -10.08
CA ASP A 48 -1.14 -6.73 -11.17
C ASP A 48 -0.78 -7.47 -12.48
N PRO A 49 -1.74 -7.66 -13.41
CA PRO A 49 -1.50 -8.44 -14.63
C PRO A 49 -0.53 -7.76 -15.60
N ARG A 50 -0.20 -6.48 -15.38
CA ARG A 50 0.70 -5.70 -16.25
C ARG A 50 2.17 -5.98 -15.96
N VAL A 51 2.50 -6.50 -14.78
CA VAL A 51 3.89 -6.75 -14.35
C VAL A 51 4.38 -8.11 -14.86
N MET A 52 5.53 -8.13 -15.53
CA MET A 52 6.13 -9.36 -16.06
C MET A 52 7.60 -9.49 -15.64
N PRO A 53 8.08 -10.71 -15.31
CA PRO A 53 7.30 -11.93 -15.19
C PRO A 53 6.39 -11.93 -13.94
N GLN A 54 5.28 -12.66 -14.02
CA GLN A 54 4.38 -12.86 -12.88
C GLN A 54 5.08 -13.62 -11.76
N ARG A 55 4.80 -13.25 -10.50
CA ARG A 55 5.37 -13.86 -9.29
C ARG A 55 4.28 -14.19 -8.27
N PRO A 56 3.49 -15.26 -8.50
CA PRO A 56 2.39 -15.63 -7.60
C PRO A 56 2.89 -15.93 -6.18
N ASP A 57 4.12 -16.41 -6.04
CA ASP A 57 4.77 -16.66 -4.75
C ASP A 57 5.03 -15.36 -3.96
N MET A 58 5.25 -14.23 -4.64
CA MET A 58 5.39 -12.92 -4.00
C MET A 58 4.02 -12.31 -3.70
N VAL A 59 3.05 -12.45 -4.61
CA VAL A 59 1.67 -11.99 -4.38
C VAL A 59 1.09 -12.68 -3.15
N ALA A 60 1.31 -13.98 -2.96
CA ALA A 60 0.85 -14.71 -1.77
C ALA A 60 1.48 -14.23 -0.45
N LYS A 61 2.64 -13.55 -0.49
CA LYS A 61 3.29 -12.98 0.70
C LYS A 61 2.81 -11.56 1.02
N ALA A 62 2.10 -10.92 0.10
CA ALA A 62 1.70 -9.53 0.24
C ALA A 62 0.66 -9.37 1.36
N ILE A 63 0.88 -8.40 2.25
CA ILE A 63 -0.09 -8.01 3.27
C ILE A 63 -0.88 -6.78 2.83
N PRO A 64 -2.17 -6.66 3.19
CA PRO A 64 -2.94 -5.45 2.95
C PRO A 64 -2.47 -4.31 3.87
N PRO A 65 -2.63 -3.05 3.44
CA PRO A 65 -2.38 -1.89 4.29
C PRO A 65 -3.43 -1.77 5.40
N ASP A 66 -3.14 -0.98 6.43
CA ASP A 66 -4.03 -0.82 7.58
C ASP A 66 -5.26 0.08 7.29
N TYR A 67 -5.17 1.04 6.37
CA TYR A 67 -6.27 1.96 6.08
C TYR A 67 -6.30 2.45 4.63
N ALA A 68 -7.46 2.32 3.98
CA ALA A 68 -7.71 2.84 2.63
C ALA A 68 -8.05 4.33 2.64
N LEU A 69 -7.44 5.06 1.72
CA LEU A 69 -7.90 6.37 1.28
C LEU A 69 -8.74 6.21 0.00
N SER A 70 -9.19 7.33 -0.57
CA SER A 70 -9.75 7.31 -1.93
C SER A 70 -8.64 7.11 -2.96
N SER A 71 -8.97 6.55 -4.13
CA SER A 71 -8.02 6.45 -5.25
C SER A 71 -7.59 7.83 -5.73
N HIS A 72 -6.31 7.94 -6.15
CA HIS A 72 -5.75 9.10 -6.81
C HIS A 72 -5.80 10.40 -5.98
N VAL A 73 -5.77 10.29 -4.65
CA VAL A 73 -5.68 11.48 -3.77
C VAL A 73 -4.25 11.94 -3.55
N ALA A 74 -3.27 11.12 -3.96
CA ALA A 74 -1.85 11.42 -3.96
C ALA A 74 -1.35 12.00 -2.62
N PRO A 75 -1.51 11.28 -1.49
CA PRO A 75 -1.09 11.78 -0.20
C PRO A 75 0.43 11.99 -0.18
N LEU A 76 0.86 13.18 0.26
CA LEU A 76 2.28 13.57 0.28
C LEU A 76 2.88 13.62 1.69
N GLY A 77 2.05 13.50 2.73
CA GLY A 77 2.49 13.56 4.11
C GLY A 77 1.41 13.14 5.09
N LEU A 78 1.85 12.82 6.31
CA LEU A 78 1.01 12.45 7.45
C LEU A 78 1.57 13.13 8.70
N ALA A 79 0.69 13.70 9.51
CA ALA A 79 1.02 14.23 10.83
C ALA A 79 0.04 13.67 11.86
N PHE A 80 0.57 13.28 13.02
CA PHE A 80 -0.24 12.93 14.17
C PHE A 80 -0.45 14.20 15.00
N TYR A 81 -1.70 14.46 15.37
CA TYR A 81 -2.04 15.53 16.29
C TYR A 81 -2.12 14.96 17.72
N THR A 82 -1.57 15.70 18.68
CA THR A 82 -1.51 15.34 20.10
C THR A 82 -2.18 16.40 20.94
#